data_AF-A0A1N7BAQ5-F1
#
_entry.id   AF-A0A1N7BAQ5-F1
#
_cell.length_a   1.000
_cell.length_b   1.000
_cell.length_c   1.000
_cell.angle_alpha   90.00
_cell.angle_beta   90.00
_cell.angle_gamma   90.00
#
_symmetry.space_group_name_H-M   'P 1'
#
loop_
_entity.id
_entity.type
_entity.pdbx_description
1 polymer ?
#
loop_
_entity_poly.entity_id
_entity_poly.type
_entity_poly.pdbx_seq_one_letter_code
_entity_poly.pdbx_strand_id
1 'polypeptide(L)'
;MPTDSTAAALRELLVRQLETWLPTALHRSRRATMALAYAHRDVDSAEAALRLVAGQADRLRGLRLTVLVLADASTDLPARLGPIEAGLPADVAVHVVPGDPSRLPVALKAGGAVGAPLFSFVDAAGASGVPDAAVLRAAAGGRPAEILLRAGRGAGAELDAAGFPLVTEVDLLPAAGDTASITFGTGSDRSLEAFKESLWAAGDVRLRDPAGRLPDAGPDPELDPLGRELLAELARTGPRTVTELRRHALTATVYRSSDALRALTDLLAAGVVTRDPAEGRLGGDVVIIPSAGAA
;
A
#
# COMPACT_ATOMS: atom_id res chain seq x y z
N MET A 1 22.49 18.79 -3.76
CA MET A 1 21.23 18.50 -4.46
C MET A 1 20.19 18.22 -3.41
N PRO A 2 19.04 18.92 -3.35
CA PRO A 2 17.96 18.48 -2.47
C PRO A 2 17.53 17.08 -2.93
N THR A 3 17.67 16.09 -2.06
CA THR A 3 17.12 14.75 -2.26
C THR A 3 15.62 14.91 -2.47
N ASP A 4 15.08 14.35 -3.55
CA ASP A 4 13.63 14.32 -3.77
C ASP A 4 12.99 13.56 -2.59
N SER A 5 12.43 14.32 -1.65
CA SER A 5 11.86 13.80 -0.40
C SER A 5 10.67 12.88 -0.68
N THR A 6 9.95 13.09 -1.78
CA THR A 6 8.89 12.20 -2.26
C THR A 6 9.47 10.86 -2.72
N ALA A 7 10.55 10.87 -3.50
CA ALA A 7 11.22 9.63 -3.91
C ALA A 7 11.83 8.87 -2.71
N ALA A 8 12.34 9.59 -1.70
CA ALA A 8 12.83 8.99 -0.47
C ALA A 8 11.70 8.33 0.35
N ALA A 9 10.59 9.04 0.57
CA ALA A 9 9.41 8.50 1.25
C ALA A 9 8.83 7.29 0.50
N LEU A 10 8.77 7.33 -0.83
CA LEU A 10 8.31 6.21 -1.64
C LEU A 10 9.17 4.97 -1.51
N ARG A 11 10.49 5.14 -1.56
CA ARG A 11 11.44 4.05 -1.37
C ARG A 11 11.30 3.45 0.03
N GLU A 12 11.12 4.27 1.06
CA GLU A 12 10.88 3.81 2.42
C GLU A 12 9.56 3.02 2.52
N LEU A 13 8.48 3.54 1.95
CA LEU A 13 7.18 2.85 1.89
C LEU A 13 7.28 1.50 1.18
N LEU A 14 7.97 1.45 0.04
CA LEU A 14 8.22 0.20 -0.69
C LEU A 14 8.95 -0.81 0.20
N VAL A 15 10.04 -0.41 0.85
CA VAL A 15 10.83 -1.31 1.71
C VAL A 15 10.00 -1.83 2.88
N ARG A 16 9.30 -0.95 3.61
CA ARG A 16 8.44 -1.36 4.74
C ARG A 16 7.30 -2.28 4.32
N GLN A 17 6.72 -2.04 3.15
CA GLN A 17 5.67 -2.91 2.63
C GLN A 17 6.22 -4.29 2.26
N LEU A 18 7.40 -4.35 1.64
CA LEU A 18 8.06 -5.62 1.32
C LEU A 18 8.49 -6.38 2.57
N GLU A 19 8.94 -5.69 3.63
CA GLU A 19 9.24 -6.29 4.94
C GLU A 19 8.03 -7.00 5.54
N THR A 20 6.83 -6.44 5.32
CA THR A 20 5.57 -7.04 5.79
C THR A 20 5.08 -8.15 4.87
N TRP A 21 5.15 -7.93 3.56
CA TRP A 21 4.62 -8.86 2.55
C TRP A 21 5.46 -10.12 2.44
N LEU A 22 6.79 -10.02 2.38
CA LEU A 22 7.67 -11.13 2.02
C LEU A 22 7.55 -12.32 2.99
N PRO A 23 7.62 -12.17 4.33
CA PRO A 23 7.44 -13.29 5.24
C PRO A 23 6.07 -13.97 5.09
N THR A 24 5.02 -13.16 4.85
CA THR A 24 3.65 -13.65 4.67
C THR A 24 3.48 -14.42 3.36
N ALA A 25 4.08 -13.93 2.27
CA ALA A 25 4.08 -14.57 0.97
C ALA A 25 4.78 -15.94 1.02
N LEU A 26 5.97 -15.98 1.63
CA LEU A 26 6.79 -17.18 1.79
C LEU A 26 6.14 -18.24 2.67
N HIS A 27 5.34 -17.84 3.67
CA HIS A 27 4.58 -18.78 4.49
C HIS A 27 3.42 -19.44 3.73
N ARG A 28 2.81 -18.73 2.78
CA ARG A 28 1.65 -19.22 2.03
C ARG A 28 2.01 -20.08 0.83
N SER A 29 3.16 -19.85 0.22
CA SER A 29 3.55 -20.51 -1.02
C SER A 29 5.06 -20.69 -1.10
N ARG A 30 5.48 -21.80 -1.69
CA ARG A 30 6.90 -22.05 -2.03
C ARG A 30 7.41 -21.21 -3.19
N ARG A 31 6.54 -20.43 -3.84
CA ARG A 31 6.89 -19.51 -4.92
C ARG A 31 6.18 -18.17 -4.73
N ALA A 32 6.87 -17.06 -4.98
CA ALA A 32 6.30 -15.72 -4.94
C ALA A 32 6.94 -14.84 -6.04
N THR A 33 6.23 -13.80 -6.45
CA THR A 33 6.74 -12.84 -7.44
C THR A 33 6.69 -11.43 -6.90
N MET A 34 7.79 -10.70 -7.05
CA MET A 34 7.89 -9.26 -6.82
C MET A 34 8.15 -8.59 -8.17
N ALA A 35 7.29 -7.66 -8.56
CA ALA A 35 7.44 -6.90 -9.80
C ALA A 35 7.62 -5.41 -9.48
N LEU A 36 8.68 -4.81 -10.00
CA LEU A 36 9.01 -3.40 -9.85
C LEU A 36 9.00 -2.79 -11.25
N ALA A 37 8.01 -1.97 -11.57
CA ALA A 37 7.81 -1.41 -12.89
C ALA A 37 7.84 0.12 -12.85
N TYR A 38 8.71 0.72 -13.64
CA TYR A 38 8.97 2.16 -13.61
C TYR A 38 8.83 2.80 -14.99
N ALA A 39 8.02 3.86 -15.10
CA ALA A 39 7.91 4.69 -16.31
C ALA A 39 9.16 5.56 -16.52
N HIS A 40 9.85 5.91 -15.44
CA HIS A 40 11.12 6.64 -15.45
C HIS A 40 12.15 5.92 -14.60
N ARG A 41 13.44 6.23 -14.79
CA ARG A 41 14.53 5.54 -14.09
C ARG A 41 14.49 5.83 -12.58
N ASP A 42 14.02 4.87 -11.79
CA ASP A 42 14.22 4.83 -10.33
C ASP A 42 14.95 3.54 -9.92
N VAL A 43 16.28 3.58 -10.08
CA VAL A 43 17.15 2.46 -9.73
C VAL A 43 17.30 2.31 -8.22
N ASP A 44 17.14 3.40 -7.46
CA ASP A 44 17.41 3.40 -6.03
C ASP A 44 16.34 2.61 -5.27
N SER A 45 15.09 2.68 -5.70
CA SER A 45 14.00 1.83 -5.17
C SER A 45 14.21 0.36 -5.50
N ALA A 46 14.65 0.03 -6.72
CA ALA A 46 14.94 -1.35 -7.12
C ALA A 46 16.10 -1.95 -6.33
N GLU A 47 17.18 -1.19 -6.14
CA GLU A 47 18.29 -1.61 -5.31
C GLU A 47 17.89 -1.78 -3.84
N ALA A 48 17.10 -0.86 -3.29
CA ALA A 48 16.63 -0.97 -1.91
C ALA A 48 15.78 -2.23 -1.70
N ALA A 49 14.89 -2.55 -2.63
CA ALA A 49 14.10 -3.78 -2.61
C ALA A 49 15.00 -5.03 -2.70
N LEU A 50 16.02 -5.05 -3.57
CA LEU A 50 16.93 -6.20 -3.67
C LEU A 50 17.84 -6.33 -2.44
N ARG A 51 18.30 -5.22 -1.85
CA ARG A 51 19.07 -5.24 -0.59
C ARG A 51 18.24 -5.80 0.56
N LEU A 52 16.95 -5.47 0.62
CA LEU A 52 16.03 -6.08 1.57
C LEU A 52 15.97 -7.60 1.37
N VAL A 53 15.77 -8.06 0.12
CA VAL A 53 15.73 -9.49 -0.20
C VAL A 53 17.03 -10.19 0.19
N ALA A 54 18.19 -9.58 -0.10
CA ALA A 54 19.50 -10.09 0.31
C ALA A 54 19.61 -10.21 1.84
N GLY A 55 19.10 -9.23 2.59
CA GLY A 55 19.03 -9.27 4.06
C GLY A 55 18.13 -10.37 4.62
N GLN A 56 17.26 -10.96 3.80
CA GLN A 56 16.36 -12.07 4.17
C GLN A 56 16.80 -13.42 3.57
N ALA A 57 18.02 -13.52 3.04
CA ALA A 57 18.55 -14.69 2.34
C ALA A 57 18.31 -16.03 3.06
N ASP A 58 18.54 -16.09 4.37
CA ASP A 58 18.36 -17.32 5.15
C ASP A 58 16.90 -17.81 5.21
N ARG A 59 15.94 -16.88 5.13
CA ARG A 59 14.50 -17.20 5.12
C ARG A 59 13.99 -17.65 3.76
N LEU A 60 14.78 -17.44 2.70
CA LEU A 60 14.42 -17.76 1.32
C LEU A 60 14.86 -19.16 0.89
N ARG A 61 15.63 -19.89 1.72
CA ARG A 61 16.14 -21.22 1.38
C ARG A 61 14.98 -22.19 1.08
N GLY A 62 14.99 -22.77 -0.12
CA GLY A 62 13.96 -23.69 -0.60
C GLY A 62 12.66 -23.03 -1.07
N LEU A 63 12.66 -21.70 -1.25
CA LEU A 63 11.50 -20.92 -1.70
C LEU A 63 11.87 -20.13 -2.95
N ARG A 64 11.08 -20.24 -4.02
CA ARG A 64 11.37 -19.55 -5.29
C ARG A 64 10.83 -18.13 -5.27
N LEU A 65 11.71 -17.13 -5.21
CA LEU A 65 11.34 -15.73 -5.39
C LEU A 65 11.76 -15.26 -6.78
N THR A 66 10.79 -14.85 -7.59
CA THR A 66 11.06 -14.20 -8.87
C THR A 66 10.94 -12.69 -8.70
N VAL A 67 11.99 -11.95 -9.01
CA VAL A 67 12.00 -10.49 -9.02
C VAL A 67 12.04 -10.00 -10.47
N LEU A 68 11.02 -9.26 -10.88
CA LEU A 68 10.94 -8.65 -12.20
C LEU A 68 11.21 -7.15 -12.04
N VAL A 69 12.18 -6.61 -12.77
CA VAL A 69 12.47 -5.18 -12.80
C VAL A 69 12.22 -4.68 -14.21
N LEU A 70 11.11 -3.95 -14.40
CA LEU A 70 10.73 -3.34 -15.67
C LEU A 70 11.13 -1.87 -15.63
N ALA A 71 12.07 -1.48 -16.49
CA ALA A 71 12.47 -0.10 -16.64
C ALA A 71 12.96 0.13 -18.07
N ASP A 72 12.92 1.38 -18.51
CA ASP A 72 13.57 1.75 -19.77
C ASP A 72 15.07 1.38 -19.70
N ALA A 73 15.57 0.78 -20.77
CA ALA A 73 16.85 0.11 -20.81
C ALA A 73 18.00 1.12 -20.89
N SER A 74 18.29 1.80 -19.78
CA SER A 74 19.60 2.44 -19.62
C SER A 74 20.69 1.38 -19.42
N THR A 75 21.86 1.62 -19.98
CA THR A 75 23.04 0.73 -19.96
C THR A 75 23.53 0.37 -18.54
N ASP A 76 23.07 1.09 -17.52
CA ASP A 76 23.66 1.01 -16.17
C ASP A 76 22.83 0.16 -15.20
N LEU A 77 21.55 -0.13 -15.49
CA LEU A 77 20.68 -0.84 -14.54
C LEU A 77 21.21 -2.25 -14.23
N PRO A 78 21.56 -3.10 -15.23
CA PRO A 78 22.20 -4.38 -14.96
C PRO A 78 23.52 -4.24 -14.19
N ALA A 79 24.32 -3.21 -14.49
CA ALA A 79 25.60 -2.98 -13.82
C ALA A 79 25.42 -2.60 -12.34
N ARG A 80 24.34 -1.89 -11.99
CA ARG A 80 24.01 -1.50 -10.62
C ARG A 80 23.38 -2.64 -9.81
N LEU A 81 22.49 -3.42 -10.43
CA LEU A 81 21.81 -4.53 -9.73
C LEU A 81 22.69 -5.78 -9.64
N GLY A 82 23.58 -6.02 -10.61
CA GLY A 82 24.42 -7.23 -10.69
C GLY A 82 25.23 -7.54 -9.43
N PRO A 83 25.90 -6.56 -8.78
CA PRO A 83 26.60 -6.79 -7.51
C PRO A 83 25.68 -7.25 -6.37
N ILE A 84 24.43 -6.77 -6.33
CA ILE A 84 23.44 -7.19 -5.32
C ILE A 84 22.94 -8.59 -5.68
N GLU A 85 22.62 -8.84 -6.95
CA GLU A 85 22.15 -10.13 -7.46
C GLU A 85 23.16 -11.25 -7.20
N ALA A 86 24.46 -10.99 -7.38
CA ALA A 86 25.52 -11.94 -7.12
C ALA A 86 25.59 -12.41 -5.65
N GLY A 87 25.03 -11.64 -4.71
CA GLY A 87 24.93 -11.99 -3.30
C GLY A 87 23.61 -12.68 -2.91
N LEU A 88 22.67 -12.85 -3.85
CA LEU A 88 21.38 -13.48 -3.56
C LEU A 88 21.48 -15.01 -3.52
N PRO A 89 20.62 -15.68 -2.73
CA PRO A 89 20.48 -17.13 -2.80
C PRO A 89 20.07 -17.59 -4.20
N ALA A 90 20.49 -18.81 -4.58
CA ALA A 90 20.11 -19.43 -5.87
C ALA A 90 18.58 -19.60 -6.06
N ASP A 91 17.83 -19.52 -4.96
CA ASP A 91 16.38 -19.57 -4.89
C ASP A 91 15.71 -18.24 -5.34
N VAL A 92 16.48 -17.16 -5.50
CA VAL A 92 16.03 -15.86 -6.00
C VAL A 92 16.49 -15.65 -7.44
N ALA A 93 15.56 -15.42 -8.35
CA ALA A 93 15.85 -15.08 -9.74
C ALA A 93 15.48 -13.62 -10.02
N VAL A 94 16.44 -12.83 -10.47
CA VAL A 94 16.20 -11.43 -10.87
C VAL A 94 16.17 -11.34 -12.40
N HIS A 95 15.14 -10.70 -12.94
CA HIS A 95 14.96 -10.50 -14.36
C HIS A 95 14.76 -9.01 -14.65
N VAL A 96 15.75 -8.39 -15.29
CA VAL A 96 15.62 -7.04 -15.83
C VAL A 96 14.95 -7.12 -17.19
N VAL A 97 13.77 -6.54 -17.32
CA VAL A 97 12.94 -6.56 -18.53
C VAL A 97 12.93 -5.15 -19.12
N PRO A 98 13.48 -4.93 -20.33
CA PRO A 98 13.40 -3.64 -21.00
C PRO A 98 11.95 -3.19 -21.23
N GLY A 99 11.66 -1.94 -20.86
CA GLY A 99 10.42 -1.24 -21.17
C GLY A 99 9.70 -0.67 -19.97
N ASP A 100 8.63 0.06 -20.26
CA ASP A 100 7.80 0.75 -19.27
C ASP A 100 6.75 -0.20 -18.61
N PRO A 101 5.94 0.29 -17.65
CA PRO A 101 4.96 -0.53 -16.95
C PRO A 101 3.91 -1.22 -17.83
N SER A 102 3.68 -0.80 -19.07
CA SER A 102 2.79 -1.50 -20.02
C SER A 102 3.21 -2.93 -20.32
N ARG A 103 4.49 -3.27 -20.07
CA ARG A 103 5.04 -4.63 -20.25
C ARG A 103 4.73 -5.56 -19.08
N LEU A 104 4.19 -5.04 -17.97
CA LEU A 104 3.92 -5.81 -16.75
C LEU A 104 3.08 -7.07 -17.00
N PRO A 105 1.98 -7.05 -17.80
CA PRO A 105 1.20 -8.25 -18.06
C PRO A 105 2.00 -9.39 -18.70
N VAL A 106 2.88 -9.05 -19.66
CA VAL A 106 3.73 -10.02 -20.35
C VAL A 106 4.80 -10.55 -19.41
N ALA A 107 5.45 -9.66 -18.65
CA ALA A 107 6.50 -10.04 -17.70
C ALA A 107 5.96 -10.95 -16.58
N LEU A 108 4.80 -10.62 -16.00
CA LEU A 108 4.15 -11.44 -14.97
C LEU A 108 3.73 -12.81 -15.50
N LYS A 109 3.22 -12.87 -16.74
CA LYS A 109 2.89 -14.14 -17.39
C LYS A 109 4.14 -15.00 -17.62
N ALA A 110 5.22 -14.41 -18.12
CA ALA A 110 6.48 -15.10 -18.35
C ALA A 110 7.14 -15.57 -17.04
N GLY A 111 7.05 -14.77 -15.98
CA GLY A 111 7.52 -15.12 -14.64
C GLY A 111 6.61 -16.08 -13.88
N GLY A 112 5.48 -16.50 -14.45
CA GLY A 112 4.55 -17.44 -13.83
C GLY A 112 3.86 -16.89 -12.57
N ALA A 113 3.70 -15.58 -12.43
CA ALA A 113 3.20 -14.94 -11.21
C ALA A 113 1.74 -15.31 -10.85
N VAL A 114 0.96 -15.75 -11.83
CA VAL A 114 -0.47 -16.03 -11.67
C VAL A 114 -0.70 -17.13 -10.61
N GLY A 115 -1.64 -16.86 -9.70
CA GLY A 115 -2.04 -17.80 -8.66
C GLY A 115 -1.01 -18.01 -7.53
N ALA A 116 0.10 -17.26 -7.52
CA ALA A 116 1.06 -17.21 -6.42
C ALA A 116 0.99 -15.82 -5.74
N PRO A 117 1.52 -15.67 -4.52
CA PRO A 117 1.70 -14.36 -3.91
C PRO A 117 2.42 -13.40 -4.87
N LEU A 118 1.80 -12.25 -5.14
CA LEU A 118 2.33 -11.22 -6.03
C LEU A 118 2.33 -9.87 -5.32
N PHE A 119 3.48 -9.21 -5.31
CA PHE A 119 3.61 -7.81 -4.99
C PHE A 119 4.04 -7.04 -6.24
N SER A 120 3.32 -5.97 -6.58
CA SER A 120 3.66 -5.09 -7.70
C SER A 120 3.89 -3.67 -7.21
N PHE A 121 5.08 -3.11 -7.43
CA PHE A 121 5.31 -1.68 -7.38
C PHE A 121 5.23 -1.12 -8.80
N VAL A 122 4.34 -0.15 -9.03
CA VAL A 122 4.15 0.47 -10.33
C VAL A 122 4.34 1.97 -10.17
N ASP A 123 5.46 2.49 -10.65
CA ASP A 123 5.69 3.93 -10.78
C ASP A 123 5.32 4.36 -12.19
N ALA A 124 4.16 4.98 -12.33
CA ALA A 124 3.67 5.59 -13.56
C ALA A 124 3.76 7.12 -13.54
N ALA A 125 4.58 7.69 -12.65
CA ALA A 125 4.81 9.14 -12.63
C ALA A 125 5.34 9.61 -13.98
N GLY A 126 4.79 10.72 -14.47
CA GLY A 126 5.13 11.30 -15.78
C GLY A 126 4.39 10.70 -16.98
N ALA A 127 3.72 9.56 -16.83
CA ALA A 127 2.69 9.13 -17.78
C ALA A 127 1.40 9.95 -17.56
N SER A 128 0.66 10.23 -18.63
CA SER A 128 -0.63 10.93 -18.51
C SER A 128 -1.68 9.98 -17.94
N GLY A 129 -1.93 10.05 -16.63
CA GLY A 129 -3.05 9.37 -15.97
C GLY A 129 -2.70 8.05 -15.29
N VAL A 130 -3.74 7.23 -15.09
CA VAL A 130 -3.67 5.90 -14.45
C VAL A 130 -3.16 4.86 -15.46
N PRO A 131 -2.36 3.86 -15.07
CA PRO A 131 -1.96 2.78 -15.98
C PRO A 131 -3.13 2.08 -16.65
N ASP A 132 -2.91 1.54 -17.85
CA ASP A 132 -3.90 0.75 -18.57
C ASP A 132 -4.52 -0.34 -17.70
N ALA A 133 -5.83 -0.57 -17.84
CA ALA A 133 -6.55 -1.57 -17.07
C ALA A 133 -5.97 -2.99 -17.20
N ALA A 134 -5.25 -3.29 -18.29
CA ALA A 134 -4.53 -4.56 -18.46
C ALA A 134 -3.37 -4.71 -17.45
N VAL A 135 -2.63 -3.63 -17.17
CA VAL A 135 -1.55 -3.59 -16.17
C VAL A 135 -2.13 -3.86 -14.78
N LEU A 136 -3.21 -3.15 -14.42
CA LEU A 136 -3.85 -3.28 -13.11
C LEU A 136 -4.43 -4.69 -12.88
N ARG A 137 -5.13 -5.25 -13.89
CA ARG A 137 -5.66 -6.62 -13.82
C ARG A 137 -4.56 -7.68 -13.74
N ALA A 138 -3.43 -7.47 -14.40
CA ALA A 138 -2.30 -8.38 -14.30
C ALA A 138 -1.72 -8.38 -12.89
N ALA A 139 -1.58 -7.21 -12.25
CA ALA A 139 -1.17 -7.09 -10.86
C ALA A 139 -2.16 -7.77 -9.88
N ALA A 140 -3.46 -7.76 -10.19
CA ALA A 140 -4.49 -8.47 -9.42
C ALA A 140 -4.49 -10.01 -9.60
N GLY A 141 -3.68 -10.55 -10.53
CA GLY A 141 -3.62 -11.98 -10.86
C GLY A 141 -2.98 -12.87 -9.79
N GLY A 142 -2.36 -12.28 -8.77
CA GLY A 142 -1.74 -13.01 -7.65
C GLY A 142 -2.74 -13.55 -6.63
N ARG A 143 -2.27 -14.46 -5.77
CA ARG A 143 -3.03 -15.04 -4.65
C ARG A 143 -2.12 -15.20 -3.41
N PRO A 144 -2.09 -14.23 -2.48
CA PRO A 144 -2.73 -12.90 -2.57
C PRO A 144 -2.02 -11.96 -3.55
N ALA A 145 -2.69 -10.88 -3.93
CA ALA A 145 -2.13 -9.79 -4.74
C ALA A 145 -2.08 -8.50 -3.92
N GLU A 146 -0.96 -7.79 -4.06
CA GLU A 146 -0.76 -6.44 -3.51
C GLU A 146 -0.15 -5.54 -4.58
N ILE A 147 -0.60 -4.29 -4.65
CA ILE A 147 -0.06 -3.27 -5.54
C ILE A 147 0.18 -1.96 -4.78
N LEU A 148 1.37 -1.39 -4.97
CA LEU A 148 1.72 -0.03 -4.58
C LEU A 148 1.94 0.78 -5.86
N LEU A 149 1.01 1.69 -6.16
CA LEU A 149 0.94 2.45 -7.40
C LEU A 149 1.24 3.93 -7.12
N ARG A 150 2.23 4.50 -7.82
CA ARG A 150 2.41 5.94 -7.94
C ARG A 150 1.86 6.38 -9.29
N ALA A 151 0.81 7.19 -9.28
CA ALA A 151 0.15 7.72 -10.47
C ALA A 151 -0.50 9.07 -10.13
N GLY A 152 -1.27 9.64 -11.06
CA GLY A 152 -2.19 10.72 -10.71
C GLY A 152 -3.34 10.24 -9.80
N ARG A 153 -4.06 11.19 -9.19
CA ARG A 153 -5.29 10.91 -8.43
C ARG A 153 -6.35 10.22 -9.28
N GLY A 154 -7.21 9.43 -8.64
CA GLY A 154 -8.31 8.70 -9.28
C GLY A 154 -7.96 7.25 -9.63
N ALA A 155 -6.77 6.78 -9.28
CA ALA A 155 -6.39 5.38 -9.50
C ALA A 155 -7.14 4.42 -8.56
N GLY A 156 -7.72 4.93 -7.46
CA GLY A 156 -8.50 4.13 -6.52
C GLY A 156 -9.63 3.32 -7.16
N ALA A 157 -10.46 3.97 -7.98
CA ALA A 157 -11.58 3.32 -8.67
C ALA A 157 -11.12 2.27 -9.70
N GLU A 158 -10.00 2.52 -10.36
CA GLU A 158 -9.43 1.61 -11.36
C GLU A 158 -8.83 0.36 -10.71
N LEU A 159 -8.25 0.47 -9.51
CA LEU A 159 -7.78 -0.69 -8.76
C LEU A 159 -8.94 -1.55 -8.23
N ASP A 160 -10.02 -0.92 -7.76
CA ASP A 160 -11.24 -1.64 -7.37
C ASP A 160 -11.81 -2.42 -8.58
N ALA A 161 -11.96 -1.74 -9.72
CA ALA A 161 -12.40 -2.36 -10.97
C ALA A 161 -11.44 -3.46 -11.49
N ALA A 162 -10.16 -3.40 -11.13
CA ALA A 162 -9.17 -4.43 -11.45
C ALA A 162 -9.23 -5.65 -10.51
N GLY A 163 -9.96 -5.57 -9.39
CA GLY A 163 -10.20 -6.67 -8.47
C GLY A 163 -9.46 -6.59 -7.13
N PHE A 164 -9.00 -5.40 -6.72
CA PHE A 164 -8.49 -5.16 -5.37
C PHE A 164 -9.63 -4.72 -4.44
N PRO A 165 -10.09 -5.56 -3.49
CA PRO A 165 -11.26 -5.24 -2.67
C PRO A 165 -11.00 -4.19 -1.59
N LEU A 166 -9.72 -3.91 -1.29
CA LEU A 166 -9.31 -2.88 -0.34
C LEU A 166 -8.35 -1.93 -1.04
N VAL A 167 -8.77 -0.68 -1.17
CA VAL A 167 -8.01 0.36 -1.85
C VAL A 167 -7.96 1.61 -0.98
N THR A 168 -6.80 2.26 -0.94
CA THR A 168 -6.64 3.60 -0.38
C THR A 168 -5.77 4.44 -1.30
N GLU A 169 -6.12 5.72 -1.43
CA GLU A 169 -5.35 6.72 -2.18
C GLU A 169 -4.93 7.85 -1.23
N VAL A 170 -3.65 8.22 -1.23
CA VAL A 170 -3.11 9.31 -0.42
C VAL A 170 -2.17 10.16 -1.26
N ASP A 171 -2.17 11.48 -1.05
CA ASP A 171 -1.07 12.30 -1.60
C ASP A 171 0.01 12.46 -0.55
N LEU A 172 1.26 12.36 -1.00
CA LEU A 172 2.46 12.74 -0.26
C LEU A 172 2.81 14.18 -0.66
N LEU A 173 2.78 15.08 0.32
CA LEU A 173 3.09 16.49 0.17
C LEU A 173 4.43 16.77 0.84
N PRO A 174 5.54 16.77 0.08
CA PRO A 174 6.84 17.09 0.64
C PRO A 174 6.92 18.55 1.06
N ALA A 175 7.87 18.87 1.95
CA ALA A 175 8.21 20.26 2.26
C ALA A 175 8.79 21.01 1.05
N ALA A 176 9.48 20.27 0.16
CA ALA A 176 10.02 20.77 -1.10
C ALA A 176 10.00 19.66 -2.17
N GLY A 177 9.60 20.01 -3.39
CA GLY A 177 9.45 19.08 -4.51
C GLY A 177 7.99 18.87 -4.91
N ASP A 178 7.77 17.89 -5.80
CA ASP A 178 6.45 17.62 -6.36
C ASP A 178 5.63 16.69 -5.46
N THR A 179 4.33 16.98 -5.38
CA THR A 179 3.35 16.09 -4.74
C THR A 179 3.24 14.79 -5.55
N ALA A 180 3.14 13.65 -4.87
CA ALA A 180 2.84 12.37 -5.51
C ALA A 180 1.59 11.72 -4.92
N SER A 181 0.72 11.21 -5.79
CA SER A 181 -0.43 10.42 -5.37
C SER A 181 -0.07 8.94 -5.39
N ILE A 182 -0.29 8.30 -4.25
CA ILE A 182 0.03 6.90 -3.99
C ILE A 182 -1.26 6.15 -3.72
N THR A 183 -1.47 5.08 -4.47
CA THR A 183 -2.61 4.20 -4.30
C THR A 183 -2.12 2.81 -3.92
N PHE A 184 -2.65 2.27 -2.82
CA PHE A 184 -2.36 0.91 -2.39
C PHE A 184 -3.61 0.06 -2.56
N GLY A 185 -3.47 -1.08 -3.23
CA GLY A 185 -4.51 -2.07 -3.44
C GLY A 185 -4.11 -3.43 -2.84
N THR A 186 -5.00 -4.05 -2.08
CA THR A 186 -4.75 -5.35 -1.45
C THR A 186 -6.04 -6.15 -1.24
N GLY A 187 -5.88 -7.46 -1.02
CA GLY A 187 -6.93 -8.33 -0.49
C GLY A 187 -6.84 -8.57 1.03
N SER A 188 -5.95 -7.89 1.75
CA SER A 188 -5.68 -8.16 3.16
C SER A 188 -5.81 -6.92 4.05
N ASP A 189 -6.71 -6.96 5.03
CA ASP A 189 -6.84 -5.90 6.05
C ASP A 189 -5.53 -5.66 6.80
N ARG A 190 -4.76 -6.73 7.08
CA ARG A 190 -3.45 -6.63 7.74
C ARG A 190 -2.43 -5.87 6.90
N SER A 191 -2.38 -6.15 5.60
CA SER A 191 -1.46 -5.43 4.70
C SER A 191 -1.86 -3.96 4.55
N LEU A 192 -3.16 -3.67 4.53
CA LEU A 192 -3.66 -2.29 4.53
C LEU A 192 -3.32 -1.54 5.83
N GLU A 193 -3.46 -2.19 6.98
CA GLU A 193 -3.08 -1.62 8.27
C GLU A 193 -1.57 -1.34 8.32
N ALA A 194 -0.72 -2.29 7.90
CA ALA A 194 0.73 -2.10 7.84
C ALA A 194 1.14 -0.97 6.87
N PHE A 195 0.44 -0.84 5.74
CA PHE A 195 0.66 0.27 4.81
C PHE A 195 0.37 1.62 5.47
N LYS A 196 -0.73 1.75 6.24
CA LYS A 196 -1.06 2.98 6.97
C LYS A 196 -0.04 3.29 8.07
N GLU A 197 0.39 2.30 8.83
CA GLU A 197 1.46 2.50 9.82
C GLU A 197 2.75 2.98 9.15
N SER A 198 3.09 2.44 7.98
CA SER A 198 4.26 2.85 7.21
C SER A 198 4.15 4.27 6.68
N LEU A 199 2.95 4.69 6.24
CA LEU A 199 2.67 6.07 5.82
C LEU A 199 2.91 7.08 6.94
N TRP A 200 2.42 6.80 8.15
CA TRP A 200 2.63 7.68 9.30
C TRP A 200 4.07 7.66 9.82
N ALA A 201 4.82 6.59 9.56
CA ALA A 201 6.23 6.47 9.94
C ALA A 201 7.19 7.24 9.01
N ALA A 202 6.77 7.57 7.78
CA ALA A 202 7.61 8.22 6.76
C ALA A 202 7.83 9.74 6.99
N GLY A 203 8.01 10.16 8.26
CA GLY A 203 7.75 11.46 8.91
C GLY A 203 8.25 12.80 8.33
N ASP A 204 8.60 12.87 7.04
CA ASP A 204 9.01 14.09 6.33
C ASP A 204 8.00 14.59 5.28
N VAL A 205 6.86 13.90 5.13
CA VAL A 205 5.80 14.26 4.17
C VAL A 205 4.45 14.50 4.86
N ARG A 206 3.75 15.57 4.47
CA ARG A 206 2.35 15.76 4.86
C ARG A 206 1.45 14.84 4.04
N LEU A 207 0.39 14.33 4.65
CA LEU A 207 -0.52 13.40 4.01
C LEU A 207 -1.83 14.11 3.65
N ARG A 208 -2.25 14.01 2.40
CA ARG A 208 -3.62 14.37 1.99
C ARG A 208 -4.45 13.11 1.77
N ASP A 209 -5.63 13.09 2.35
CA ASP A 209 -6.53 11.94 2.29
C ASP A 209 -7.28 11.81 0.95
N PRO A 210 -8.03 10.71 0.74
CA PRO A 210 -8.85 10.53 -0.46
C PRO A 210 -9.86 11.66 -0.71
N ALA A 211 -10.38 12.28 0.35
CA ALA A 211 -11.32 13.40 0.28
C ALA A 211 -10.65 14.77 0.09
N GLY A 212 -9.31 14.82 0.03
CA GLY A 212 -8.54 16.05 -0.14
C GLY A 212 -8.21 16.80 1.17
N ARG A 213 -8.54 16.23 2.33
CA ARG A 213 -8.26 16.81 3.65
C ARG A 213 -6.78 16.63 4.00
N LEU A 214 -6.23 17.58 4.75
CA LEU A 214 -4.85 17.59 5.23
C LEU A 214 -4.86 17.54 6.77
N PRO A 215 -4.86 16.35 7.39
CA PRO A 215 -4.67 16.25 8.83
C PRO A 215 -3.29 16.73 9.23
N ASP A 216 -3.13 17.16 10.47
CA ASP A 216 -1.80 17.48 10.99
C ASP A 216 -0.97 16.19 11.06
N ALA A 217 0.14 16.17 10.32
CA ALA A 217 1.00 15.01 10.17
C ALA A 217 1.97 14.94 11.36
N GLY A 218 1.44 14.58 12.53
CA GLY A 218 2.20 14.29 13.75
C GLY A 218 2.07 12.83 14.18
N PRO A 219 2.91 12.33 15.11
CA PRO A 219 2.80 10.97 15.62
C PRO A 219 1.45 10.70 16.31
N ASP A 220 0.84 11.75 16.85
CA ASP A 220 -0.49 11.75 17.45
C ASP A 220 -1.42 12.70 16.67
N PRO A 221 -2.23 12.19 15.73
CA PRO A 221 -3.06 13.04 14.89
C PRO A 221 -4.32 13.52 15.61
N GLU A 222 -4.82 14.70 15.25
CA GLU A 222 -6.13 15.18 15.68
C GLU A 222 -7.23 14.21 15.24
N LEU A 223 -8.05 13.73 16.19
CA LEU A 223 -9.05 12.69 15.93
C LEU A 223 -10.45 13.23 15.63
N ASP A 224 -10.73 14.51 15.90
CA ASP A 224 -12.05 15.12 15.61
C ASP A 224 -12.48 15.02 14.14
N PRO A 225 -11.58 15.19 13.13
CA PRO A 225 -11.94 14.97 11.74
C PRO A 225 -12.32 13.52 11.46
N LEU A 226 -11.64 12.56 12.09
CA LEU A 226 -11.95 11.14 11.97
C LEU A 226 -13.30 10.82 12.63
N GLY A 227 -13.55 11.34 13.83
CA GLY A 227 -14.83 11.16 14.52
C GLY A 227 -16.02 11.62 13.67
N ARG A 228 -15.91 12.80 13.03
CA ARG A 228 -16.94 13.30 12.10
C ARG A 228 -17.10 12.42 10.87
N GLU A 229 -16.02 11.88 10.31
CA GLU A 229 -16.09 10.96 9.18
C GLU A 229 -16.79 9.63 9.56
N LEU A 230 -16.47 9.08 10.73
CA LEU A 230 -17.11 7.84 11.22
C LEU A 230 -18.60 8.04 11.48
N LEU A 231 -19.00 9.19 12.04
CA LEU A 231 -20.42 9.55 12.20
C LEU A 231 -21.11 9.71 10.84
N ALA A 232 -20.48 10.35 9.87
CA ALA A 232 -21.02 10.47 8.52
C ALA A 232 -21.21 9.09 7.85
N GLU A 233 -20.30 8.16 8.07
CA GLU A 233 -20.43 6.78 7.57
C GLU A 233 -21.58 6.02 8.25
N LEU A 234 -21.72 6.14 9.57
CA LEU A 234 -22.85 5.57 10.31
C LEU A 234 -24.19 6.18 9.86
N ALA A 235 -24.23 7.49 9.59
CA ALA A 235 -25.42 8.16 9.08
C ALA A 235 -25.79 7.67 7.66
N ARG A 236 -24.80 7.40 6.80
CA ARG A 236 -25.03 6.88 5.45
C ARG A 236 -25.47 5.41 5.43
N THR A 237 -24.89 4.57 6.29
CA THR A 237 -24.98 3.11 6.16
C THR A 237 -25.71 2.41 7.30
N GLY A 238 -26.07 3.14 8.36
CA GLY A 238 -26.67 2.60 9.56
C GLY A 238 -25.64 2.00 10.53
N PRO A 239 -26.07 1.14 11.46
CA PRO A 239 -25.18 0.45 12.40
C PRO A 239 -24.09 -0.36 11.68
N ARG A 240 -22.85 -0.26 12.17
CA ARG A 240 -21.69 -0.99 11.61
C ARG A 240 -20.82 -1.55 12.72
N THR A 241 -20.13 -2.64 12.43
CA THR A 241 -19.16 -3.23 13.35
C THR A 241 -17.90 -2.36 13.48
N VAL A 242 -17.19 -2.49 14.60
CA VAL A 242 -15.88 -1.84 14.79
C VAL A 242 -14.90 -2.23 13.68
N THR A 243 -14.93 -3.49 13.20
CA THR A 243 -14.11 -3.93 12.05
C THR A 243 -14.43 -3.13 10.79
N GLU A 244 -15.71 -2.92 10.48
CA GLU A 244 -16.12 -2.16 9.30
C GLU A 244 -15.74 -0.68 9.39
N LEU A 245 -15.87 -0.08 10.57
CA LEU A 245 -15.49 1.32 10.79
C LEU A 245 -13.96 1.51 10.75
N ARG A 246 -13.18 0.56 11.27
CA ARG A 246 -11.72 0.55 11.12
C ARG A 246 -11.34 0.43 9.65
N ARG A 247 -11.99 -0.47 8.90
CA ARG A 247 -11.78 -0.58 7.45
C ARG A 247 -12.12 0.72 6.73
N HIS A 248 -13.25 1.35 7.04
CA HIS A 248 -13.63 2.65 6.47
C HIS A 248 -12.56 3.71 6.73
N ALA A 249 -12.03 3.81 7.96
CA ALA A 249 -10.94 4.72 8.27
C ALA A 249 -9.71 4.45 7.39
N LEU A 250 -9.32 3.17 7.24
CA LEU A 250 -8.16 2.78 6.43
C LEU A 250 -8.36 3.05 4.92
N THR A 251 -9.57 2.94 4.37
CA THR A 251 -9.80 3.11 2.92
C THR A 251 -10.19 4.54 2.54
N ALA A 252 -10.95 5.24 3.39
CA ALA A 252 -11.53 6.55 3.09
C ALA A 252 -10.72 7.72 3.67
N THR A 253 -9.74 7.46 4.54
CA THR A 253 -8.96 8.51 5.23
C THR A 253 -7.48 8.15 5.30
N VAL A 254 -6.63 9.05 5.80
CA VAL A 254 -5.21 8.73 6.11
C VAL A 254 -5.02 8.05 7.46
N TYR A 255 -6.04 8.02 8.32
CA TYR A 255 -5.92 7.56 9.70
C TYR A 255 -5.64 6.05 9.81
N ARG A 256 -5.03 5.67 10.94
CA ARG A 256 -4.74 4.28 11.27
C ARG A 256 -5.96 3.62 11.90
N SER A 257 -5.92 2.29 11.92
CA SER A 257 -6.92 1.45 12.58
C SER A 257 -6.95 1.68 14.10
N SER A 258 -5.81 2.04 14.70
CA SER A 258 -5.70 2.45 16.11
C SER A 258 -6.35 3.82 16.38
N ASP A 259 -6.21 4.77 15.46
CA ASP A 259 -6.85 6.09 15.54
C ASP A 259 -8.37 5.96 15.48
N ALA A 260 -8.91 5.07 14.64
CA ALA A 260 -10.34 4.80 14.58
C ALA A 260 -10.89 4.27 15.91
N LEU A 261 -10.16 3.38 16.58
CA LEU A 261 -10.56 2.85 17.89
C LEU A 261 -10.59 3.95 18.96
N ARG A 262 -9.60 4.85 18.94
CA ARG A 262 -9.54 6.02 19.84
C ARG A 262 -10.72 6.96 19.58
N ALA A 263 -10.96 7.33 18.32
CA ALA A 263 -12.08 8.18 17.95
C ALA A 263 -13.45 7.56 18.34
N LEU A 264 -13.64 6.25 18.16
CA LEU A 264 -14.85 5.56 18.61
C LEU A 264 -15.02 5.59 20.13
N THR A 265 -13.92 5.47 20.87
CA THR A 265 -13.93 5.57 22.34
C THR A 265 -14.38 6.96 22.77
N ASP A 266 -13.88 8.02 22.13
CA ASP A 266 -14.27 9.40 22.40
C ASP A 266 -15.75 9.65 22.06
N LEU A 267 -16.23 9.13 20.93
CA LEU A 267 -17.65 9.22 20.53
C LEU A 267 -18.59 8.49 21.49
N LEU A 268 -18.20 7.33 22.02
CA LEU A 268 -18.94 6.59 23.03
C LEU A 268 -18.95 7.35 24.37
N ALA A 269 -17.82 7.90 24.78
CA ALA A 269 -17.72 8.69 26.00
C ALA A 269 -18.57 9.96 25.94
N ALA A 270 -18.69 10.57 24.76
CA ALA A 270 -19.54 11.73 24.50
C ALA A 270 -21.04 11.37 24.34
N GLY A 271 -21.40 10.07 24.29
CA GLY A 271 -22.78 9.62 24.10
C GLY A 271 -23.35 9.85 22.70
N VAL A 272 -22.52 10.21 21.73
CA VAL A 272 -22.92 10.50 20.33
C VAL A 272 -23.23 9.21 19.57
N VAL A 273 -22.63 8.10 20.00
CA VAL A 273 -22.93 6.74 19.54
C VAL A 273 -23.16 5.82 20.74
N THR A 274 -23.82 4.70 20.49
CA THR A 274 -23.96 3.58 21.42
C THR A 274 -23.37 2.31 20.81
N ARG A 275 -23.28 1.24 21.59
CA ARG A 275 -22.72 -0.04 21.14
C ARG A 275 -23.52 -1.25 21.60
N ASP A 276 -23.41 -2.34 20.84
CA ASP A 276 -23.92 -3.67 21.17
C ASP A 276 -22.81 -4.72 21.00
N PRO A 277 -22.44 -5.48 22.04
CA PRO A 277 -22.92 -5.39 23.43
C PRO A 277 -22.52 -4.07 24.13
N ALA A 278 -23.35 -3.65 25.09
CA ALA A 278 -23.15 -2.40 25.84
C ALA A 278 -21.87 -2.38 26.69
N GLU A 279 -21.39 -3.55 27.09
CA GLU A 279 -20.22 -3.75 27.97
C GLU A 279 -19.11 -4.56 27.30
N GLY A 280 -17.92 -4.57 27.91
CA GLY A 280 -16.76 -5.32 27.43
C GLY A 280 -15.80 -4.49 26.57
N ARG A 281 -14.82 -5.15 25.95
CA ARG A 281 -13.84 -4.50 25.05
C ARG A 281 -14.49 -4.16 23.71
N LEU A 282 -13.98 -3.14 23.03
CA LEU A 282 -14.34 -2.83 21.64
C LEU A 282 -13.68 -3.84 20.69
N GLY A 283 -14.22 -5.06 20.70
CA GLY A 283 -13.89 -6.13 19.77
C GLY A 283 -14.37 -5.80 18.35
N GLY A 284 -13.85 -6.52 17.36
CA GLY A 284 -14.14 -6.23 15.96
C GLY A 284 -15.60 -6.50 15.55
N ASP A 285 -16.31 -7.34 16.30
CA ASP A 285 -17.72 -7.73 16.12
C ASP A 285 -18.71 -6.80 16.85
N VAL A 286 -18.21 -5.92 17.73
CA VAL A 286 -19.05 -4.94 18.43
C VAL A 286 -19.69 -4.00 17.40
N VAL A 287 -21.01 -3.86 17.47
CA VAL A 287 -21.79 -2.98 16.59
C VAL A 287 -21.86 -1.59 17.20
N ILE A 288 -21.56 -0.56 16.42
CA ILE A 288 -21.70 0.85 16.78
C ILE A 288 -22.95 1.41 16.12
N ILE A 289 -23.76 2.10 16.90
CA ILE A 289 -25.08 2.61 16.50
C ILE A 289 -25.12 4.12 16.75
N PRO A 290 -25.52 4.96 15.77
CA PRO A 290 -25.66 6.39 16.00
C PRO A 290 -26.77 6.67 17.03
N SER A 291 -26.51 7.58 17.98
CA SER A 291 -27.53 8.02 18.93
C SER A 291 -28.59 8.87 18.22
N ALA A 292 -29.85 8.77 18.65
CA ALA A 292 -30.93 9.60 18.12
C ALA A 292 -30.61 11.10 18.40
N GLY A 293 -30.28 11.85 17.34
CA GLY A 293 -29.92 13.28 17.41
C GLY A 293 -28.51 13.64 16.94
N ALA A 294 -27.70 12.69 16.49
CA ALA A 294 -26.32 12.92 16.03
C ALA A 294 -26.19 13.36 14.55
N ALA A 295 -27.26 13.85 13.92
CA ALA A 295 -27.30 14.28 12.51
C ALA A 295 -27.35 15.81 12.38
#